data_AF-A0A2V6X4R4-F1
#
_entry.id   AF-A0A2V6X4R4-F1
#
_cell.length_a   1.000
_cell.length_b   1.000
_cell.length_c   1.000
_cell.angle_alpha   90.00
_cell.angle_beta   90.00
_cell.angle_gamma   90.00
#
_symmetry.space_group_name_H-M   'P 1'
#
loop_
_entity.id
_entity.type
_entity.pdbx_description
1 polymer ?
#
loop_
_entity_poly.entity_id
_entity_poly.type
_entity_poly.pdbx_seq_one_letter_code
_entity_poly.pdbx_strand_id
1 'polypeptide(L)'
;SRIIGYVWDTSAPAGTVVRSEKTSTVTYVVVRSGPAQLGRWLTERRNVVEDFKRIYGEAPPSPGAVSVSIDSNDTRSAAESYVGAIAFTR
;
A
#
# COMPACT_ATOMS: atom_id res chain seq x y z
N SER A 1 -16.15 5.91 -0.58
CA SER A 1 -15.37 4.66 -0.51
C SER A 1 -14.06 4.89 0.22
N ARG A 2 -13.49 3.89 0.90
CA ARG A 2 -12.20 3.97 1.61
C ARG A 2 -11.28 2.88 1.12
N ILE A 3 -10.03 3.24 0.82
CA ILE A 3 -9.01 2.38 0.25
C ILE A 3 -7.76 2.51 1.12
N ILE A 4 -7.18 1.37 1.47
CA ILE A 4 -5.86 1.32 2.10
C ILE A 4 -4.86 0.95 0.99
N GLY A 5 -3.93 1.85 0.71
CA GLY A 5 -2.82 1.58 -0.20
C GLY A 5 -1.58 1.15 0.59
N TYR A 6 -1.05 -0.03 0.30
CA TYR A 6 0.25 -0.44 0.86
C TYR A 6 1.34 -0.07 -0.14
N VAL A 7 2.28 0.78 0.28
CA VAL A 7 3.27 1.37 -0.62
C VAL A 7 4.68 1.08 -0.17
N TRP A 8 5.58 0.94 -1.14
CA TRP A 8 7.01 1.06 -0.92
C TRP A 8 7.40 2.50 -1.25
N ASP A 9 7.79 3.26 -0.24
CA ASP A 9 8.17 4.65 -0.41
C ASP A 9 9.69 4.80 -0.58
N THR A 10 10.14 5.85 -1.27
CA THR A 10 11.57 6.11 -1.47
C THR A 10 12.25 6.65 -0.21
N SER A 11 11.55 7.39 0.65
CA SER A 11 12.12 8.13 1.78
C SER A 11 11.32 8.03 3.08
N ALA A 12 9.99 7.92 3.02
CA ALA A 12 9.15 7.85 4.20
C ALA A 12 9.45 6.57 5.00
N PRO A 13 9.59 6.63 6.34
CA PRO A 13 9.86 5.45 7.14
C PRO A 13 8.76 4.38 7.02
N ALA A 14 9.15 3.10 7.04
CA ALA A 14 8.18 2.01 7.15
C ALA A 14 7.34 2.14 8.42
N GLY A 15 6.05 1.86 8.32
CA GLY A 15 5.06 2.07 9.38
C GLY A 15 4.36 3.43 9.33
N THR A 16 4.84 4.37 8.52
CA THR A 16 4.17 5.66 8.30
C THR A 16 2.77 5.45 7.73
N VAL A 17 1.79 6.18 8.27
CA VAL A 17 0.40 6.19 7.78
C VAL A 17 0.04 7.62 7.40
N VAL A 18 -0.35 7.84 6.16
CA VAL A 18 -0.63 9.19 5.62
C VAL A 18 -1.86 9.16 4.73
N ARG A 19 -2.68 10.22 4.78
CA ARG A 19 -3.81 10.38 3.84
C ARG A 19 -3.30 10.91 2.51
N SER A 20 -3.91 10.47 1.41
CA SER A 20 -3.59 11.02 0.09
C SER A 20 -3.90 12.52 0.04
N GLU A 21 -2.98 13.30 -0.53
CA GLU A 21 -3.18 14.72 -0.79
C GLU A 21 -4.04 14.98 -2.04
N LYS A 22 -4.22 13.96 -2.90
CA LYS A 22 -4.96 14.06 -4.17
C LYS A 22 -6.41 13.63 -4.07
N THR A 23 -6.74 12.78 -3.09
CA THR A 23 -8.09 12.23 -2.92
C THR A 23 -8.38 11.91 -1.47
N SER A 24 -9.62 12.14 -1.04
CA SER A 24 -10.08 11.81 0.31
C SER A 24 -10.32 10.31 0.54
N THR A 25 -10.29 9.49 -0.51
CA THR A 25 -10.65 8.07 -0.42
C THR A 25 -9.50 7.16 -0.04
N VAL A 26 -8.25 7.59 -0.19
CA VAL A 26 -7.06 6.74 -0.04
C VAL A 26 -6.27 7.12 1.22
N THR A 27 -5.90 6.11 2.00
CA THR A 27 -4.91 6.21 3.07
C THR A 27 -3.77 5.25 2.78
N TYR A 28 -2.55 5.77 2.76
CA TYR A 28 -1.35 5.01 2.49
C TYR A 28 -0.71 4.50 3.78
N VAL A 29 -0.25 3.25 3.75
CA VAL A 29 0.58 2.63 4.77
C VAL A 29 1.90 2.26 4.11
N VAL A 30 2.99 2.88 4.56
CA VAL A 30 4.33 2.59 4.06
C VAL A 30 4.78 1.24 4.64
N VAL A 31 4.93 0.23 3.79
CA VAL A 31 5.35 -1.12 4.21
C VAL A 31 6.86 -1.32 4.06
N ARG A 32 7.49 -0.59 3.13
CA ARG A 32 8.94 -0.56 2.93
C ARG A 32 9.40 0.83 2.56
N SER A 33 10.68 1.08 2.82
CA SER A 33 11.32 2.38 2.58
C SER A 33 12.69 2.21 1.93
N GLY A 34 12.97 3.05 0.95
CA GLY A 34 14.28 3.21 0.36
C GLY A 34 14.76 2.03 -0.51
N PRO A 35 16.00 2.12 -1.03
CA PRO A 35 16.49 1.26 -2.10
C PRO A 35 17.10 -0.07 -1.62
N ALA A 36 17.24 -0.28 -0.31
CA ALA A 36 18.07 -1.35 0.27
C ALA A 36 17.64 -2.77 -0.13
N GLN A 37 16.39 -2.97 -0.56
CA GLN A 37 15.87 -4.28 -0.94
C GLN A 37 15.42 -4.37 -2.41
N LEU A 38 15.78 -3.39 -3.25
CA LEU A 38 15.49 -3.44 -4.69
C LEU A 38 16.12 -4.66 -5.36
N GLY A 39 15.50 -5.14 -6.44
CA GLY A 39 15.96 -6.31 -7.20
C GLY A 39 15.70 -7.66 -6.52
N ARG A 40 15.00 -7.68 -5.37
CA ARG A 40 14.65 -8.91 -4.64
C ARG A 40 13.18 -9.22 -4.78
N TRP A 41 12.84 -10.50 -4.89
CA TRP A 41 11.47 -10.96 -4.73
C TRP A 41 11.10 -10.97 -3.25
N LEU A 42 10.11 -10.17 -2.87
CA LEU A 42 9.67 -10.00 -1.48
C LEU A 42 8.18 -10.30 -1.37
N THR A 43 7.78 -10.90 -0.24
CA THR A 43 6.37 -11.14 0.08
C THR A 43 5.90 -10.15 1.13
N GLU A 44 4.80 -9.46 0.85
CA GLU A 44 4.07 -8.68 1.85
C GLU A 44 2.90 -9.46 2.43
N ARG A 45 2.75 -9.43 3.75
CA ARG A 45 1.57 -9.94 4.44
C ARG A 45 1.07 -8.87 5.41
N ARG A 46 -0.21 -8.52 5.29
CA ARG A 46 -0.88 -7.52 6.13
C ARG A 46 -2.19 -8.06 6.65
N ASN A 47 -2.49 -7.73 7.90
CA ASN A 47 -3.83 -7.93 8.43
C ASN A 47 -4.67 -6.70 8.08
N VAL A 48 -5.34 -6.76 6.93
CA VAL A 48 -6.13 -5.64 6.39
C VAL A 48 -7.28 -5.24 7.31
N VAL A 49 -7.83 -6.19 8.08
CA VAL A 49 -8.90 -5.91 9.05
C VAL A 49 -8.39 -5.04 10.19
N GLU A 50 -7.25 -5.42 10.78
CA GLU A 50 -6.65 -4.67 11.88
C GLU A 50 -6.10 -3.32 11.41
N ASP A 51 -5.50 -3.26 10.21
CA ASP A 51 -5.07 -1.99 9.62
C ASP A 51 -6.27 -1.06 9.39
N PHE A 52 -7.40 -1.56 8.89
CA PHE A 52 -8.60 -0.75 8.71
C PHE A 52 -9.17 -0.23 10.02
N LYS A 53 -9.27 -1.07 11.05
CA LYS A 53 -9.71 -0.65 12.39
C LYS A 53 -8.80 0.43 12.97
N ARG A 54 -7.48 0.26 12.85
CA ARG A 54 -6.50 1.23 13.35
C ARG A 54 -6.62 2.59 12.64
N ILE A 55 -6.88 2.58 11.33
CA ILE A 55 -6.94 3.81 10.52
C ILE A 55 -8.28 4.52 10.65
N TYR A 56 -9.39 3.78 10.68
CA TYR A 56 -10.74 4.34 10.58
C TYR A 56 -11.59 4.18 11.85
N GLY A 57 -11.11 3.46 12.86
CA GLY A 57 -11.80 3.27 14.15
C GLY A 57 -12.97 2.30 14.13
N GLU A 58 -13.19 1.57 13.03
CA GLU A 58 -14.30 0.65 12.87
C GLU A 58 -13.92 -0.59 12.05
N ALA A 59 -14.75 -1.63 12.06
CA ALA A 59 -14.53 -2.81 11.24
C ALA A 59 -14.72 -2.50 9.75
N PRO A 60 -13.87 -3.04 8.85
CA PRO A 60 -14.09 -2.87 7.42
C PRO A 60 -15.33 -3.63 6.96
N PRO A 61 -16.04 -3.14 5.93
CA PRO A 61 -16.90 -4.00 5.13
C PRO A 61 -16.04 -5.05 4.38
N SER A 62 -16.67 -6.11 3.87
CA SER A 62 -15.95 -7.09 3.03
C SER A 62 -15.31 -6.39 1.82
N PRO A 63 -13.99 -6.53 1.59
CA PRO A 63 -13.33 -5.88 0.47
C PRO A 63 -13.83 -6.46 -0.85
N GLY A 64 -14.37 -5.60 -1.71
CA GLY A 64 -14.96 -6.01 -3.00
C GLY A 64 -13.97 -6.09 -4.16
N ALA A 65 -12.76 -5.55 -4.00
CA ALA A 65 -11.75 -5.52 -5.07
C ALA A 65 -10.33 -5.37 -4.49
N VAL A 66 -9.34 -5.83 -5.26
CA VAL A 66 -7.92 -5.52 -5.07
C VAL A 66 -7.45 -4.77 -6.30
N SER A 67 -6.71 -3.67 -6.06
CA SER A 67 -6.03 -2.92 -7.11
C SER A 67 -4.53 -3.08 -6.93
N VAL A 68 -3.82 -3.17 -8.05
CA VAL A 68 -2.37 -3.26 -8.12
C VAL A 68 -1.91 -2.16 -9.05
N SER A 69 -1.01 -1.31 -8.59
CA SER A 69 -0.48 -0.21 -9.37
C SER A 69 0.99 -0.01 -9.06
N ILE A 70 1.74 0.34 -10.10
CA ILE A 70 3.02 1.05 -9.95
C ILE A 70 2.76 2.51 -10.32
N ASP A 71 3.36 3.43 -9.58
CA ASP A 71 3.13 4.86 -9.77
C ASP A 71 4.44 5.61 -10.00
N SER A 72 4.48 6.37 -11.10
CA SER A 72 5.59 7.26 -11.46
C SER A 72 5.10 8.56 -12.12
N ASN A 73 3.79 8.83 -12.08
CA ASN A 73 3.18 9.93 -12.83
C ASN A 73 3.66 11.31 -12.32
N ASP A 74 3.70 11.49 -11.00
CA ASP A 74 4.00 12.77 -10.35
C ASP A 74 5.50 13.12 -10.46
N THR A 75 6.37 12.10 -10.57
CA THR A 75 7.81 12.29 -10.82
C THR A 75 8.14 12.41 -12.30
N ARG A 76 7.19 12.09 -13.19
CA ARG A 76 7.37 12.00 -14.66
C ARG A 76 8.55 11.12 -15.04
N SER A 77 8.85 10.12 -14.21
CA SER A 77 9.94 9.16 -14.42
C SER A 77 9.39 7.83 -14.92
N ALA A 78 10.29 6.91 -15.25
CA ALA A 78 9.95 5.52 -15.58
C ALA A 78 10.22 4.62 -14.37
N ALA A 79 9.34 3.66 -14.16
CA ALA A 79 9.49 2.63 -13.14
C ALA A 79 9.01 1.27 -13.67
N GLU A 80 9.59 0.20 -13.15
CA GLU A 80 9.17 -1.17 -13.41
C GLU A 80 8.96 -1.88 -12.07
N SER A 81 7.95 -2.76 -12.01
CA SER A 81 7.70 -3.62 -10.86
C SER A 81 7.09 -4.92 -11.34
N TYR A 82 7.38 -5.98 -10.61
CA TYR A 82 6.86 -7.32 -10.85
C TYR A 82 5.96 -7.71 -9.69
N VAL A 83 4.81 -8.27 -10.02
CA VAL A 83 3.79 -8.61 -9.03
C VAL A 83 3.53 -10.10 -9.09
N GLY A 84 3.67 -10.74 -7.93
CA GLY A 84 3.42 -12.16 -7.75
C GLY A 84 1.96 -12.51 -7.51
N ALA A 85 1.74 -13.73 -7.03
CA ALA A 85 0.43 -14.17 -6.57
C ALA A 85 -0.12 -13.27 -5.46
N ILE A 86 -1.40 -12.94 -5.55
CA ILE A 86 -2.14 -12.14 -4.56
C ILE A 86 -3.29 -12.98 -4.04
N ALA A 87 -3.40 -13.09 -2.72
CA ALA A 87 -4.49 -13.81 -2.09
C ALA A 87 -4.88 -13.19 -0.75
N PHE A 88 -6.18 -13.17 -0.47
CA PHE A 88 -6.67 -13.09 0.90
C PHE A 88 -6.64 -14.49 1.51
N THR A 89 -5.99 -14.61 2.67
CA THR A 89 -5.92 -15.86 3.43
C THR A 89 -6.42 -15.59 4.85
N ARG A 90 -7.03 -16.59 5.47
CA ARG A 90 -7.45 -16.54 6.88
C ARG A 90 -6.30 -16.86 7.81
#